data_AF-A0A2A5B4K7-F1
#
_entry.id   AF-A0A2A5B4K7-F1
#
_cell.length_a   1.000
_cell.length_b   1.000
_cell.length_c   1.000
_cell.angle_alpha   90.00
_cell.angle_beta   90.00
_cell.angle_gamma   90.00
#
_symmetry.space_group_name_H-M   'P 1'
#
loop_
_entity.id
_entity.type
_entity.pdbx_description
1 polymer ?
#
loop_
_entity_poly.entity_id
_entity_poly.type
_entity_poly.pdbx_seq_one_letter_code
_entity_poly.pdbx_strand_id
1 'polypeptide(L)'
;MGLEKSNKSLKPLKTLVKLNKNKMDTLLKEIKYRDSEKDRLEKKKQQIEDESQAEIARYSGTKYAYMLDNYMQNARKSIKIVDAHIEQVVQILEKLREVLETQYSELKKFEIILEMKIKQQQEQEKIAETKAMDEFNSNKFIYEKEG
;
A
#
# COMPACT_ATOMS: atom_id res chain seq x y z
N MET A 1 36.25 1.19 18.22
CA MET A 1 35.97 0.40 16.99
C MET A 1 34.56 -0.23 16.92
N GLY A 2 33.75 -0.28 18.00
CA GLY A 2 32.40 -0.88 17.97
C GLY A 2 31.29 -0.03 17.32
N LEU A 3 31.33 1.29 17.51
CA LEU A 3 30.29 2.23 17.05
C LEU A 3 30.15 2.32 15.51
N GLU A 4 31.26 2.27 14.77
CA GLU A 4 31.23 2.33 13.30
C GLU A 4 30.62 1.08 12.65
N LYS A 5 30.81 -0.10 13.25
CA LYS A 5 30.22 -1.36 12.76
C LYS A 5 28.71 -1.40 12.98
N SER A 6 28.24 -0.85 14.10
CA SER A 6 26.82 -0.80 14.43
C SER A 6 26.01 0.08 13.46
N ASN A 7 26.54 1.28 13.17
CA ASN A 7 25.91 2.23 12.26
C ASN A 7 25.88 1.74 10.80
N LYS A 8 26.87 0.94 10.38
CA LYS A 8 26.85 0.22 9.08
C LYS A 8 25.73 -0.81 9.00
N SER A 9 25.34 -1.46 10.10
CA SER A 9 24.32 -2.53 10.09
C SER A 9 22.88 -2.00 10.02
N LEU A 10 22.64 -0.75 10.45
CA LEU A 10 21.32 -0.11 10.44
C LEU A 10 20.94 0.48 9.06
N LYS A 11 21.94 0.93 8.28
CA LYS A 11 21.71 1.56 6.96
C LYS A 11 20.94 0.64 6.00
N PRO A 12 21.32 -0.64 5.80
CA PRO A 12 20.58 -1.54 4.91
C PRO A 12 19.12 -1.71 5.33
N LEU A 13 18.84 -1.82 6.63
CA LEU A 13 17.50 -2.02 7.15
C LEU A 13 16.62 -0.78 6.98
N LYS A 14 17.17 0.42 7.19
CA LYS A 14 16.49 1.69 6.86
C LYS A 14 16.17 1.80 5.38
N THR A 15 17.09 1.37 4.51
CA THR A 15 16.85 1.31 3.05
C THR A 15 15.74 0.32 2.71
N LEU A 16 15.70 -0.85 3.34
CA LEU A 16 14.62 -1.82 3.16
C LEU A 16 13.27 -1.23 3.58
N VAL A 17 13.18 -0.61 4.76
CA VAL A 17 11.96 0.08 5.21
C VAL A 17 11.50 1.13 4.18
N LYS A 18 12.42 1.97 3.69
CA LYS A 18 12.11 2.98 2.67
C LYS A 18 11.63 2.35 1.36
N LEU A 19 12.28 1.29 0.90
CA LEU A 19 11.90 0.57 -0.31
C LEU A 19 10.49 -0.01 -0.20
N ASN A 20 10.16 -0.63 0.94
CA ASN A 20 8.85 -1.23 1.17
C ASN A 20 7.76 -0.16 1.25
N LYS A 21 8.02 1.01 1.87
CA LYS A 21 7.11 2.16 1.86
C LYS A 21 6.83 2.65 0.44
N ASN A 22 7.85 2.81 -0.39
CA ASN A 22 7.68 3.21 -1.79
C ASN A 22 6.84 2.20 -2.59
N LYS A 23 7.02 0.89 -2.34
CA LYS A 23 6.22 -0.17 -2.97
C LYS A 23 4.75 -0.06 -2.55
N MET A 24 4.47 0.15 -1.26
CA MET A 24 3.12 0.39 -0.77
C MET A 24 2.48 1.61 -1.42
N ASP A 25 3.19 2.74 -1.50
CA ASP A 25 2.67 3.96 -2.14
C ASP A 25 2.32 3.72 -3.61
N THR A 26 3.12 2.91 -4.31
CA THR A 26 2.85 2.52 -5.70
C THR A 26 1.59 1.66 -5.79
N LEU A 27 1.44 0.67 -4.91
CA LEU A 27 0.25 -0.18 -4.85
C LEU A 27 -1.01 0.63 -4.53
N LEU A 28 -0.94 1.56 -3.58
CA LEU A 28 -2.05 2.43 -3.21
C LEU A 28 -2.49 3.34 -4.37
N LYS A 29 -1.52 3.86 -5.14
CA LYS A 29 -1.83 4.64 -6.36
C LYS A 29 -2.52 3.78 -7.42
N GLU A 30 -2.07 2.56 -7.63
CA GLU A 30 -2.69 1.63 -8.58
C GLU A 30 -4.10 1.24 -8.13
N ILE A 31 -4.31 0.92 -6.84
CA ILE A 31 -5.65 0.64 -6.29
C ILE A 31 -6.57 1.84 -6.54
N LYS A 32 -6.13 3.05 -6.21
CA LYS A 32 -6.93 4.27 -6.43
C LYS A 32 -7.27 4.47 -7.91
N TYR A 33 -6.32 4.19 -8.81
CA TYR A 33 -6.56 4.26 -10.25
C TYR A 33 -7.63 3.24 -10.68
N ARG A 34 -7.54 2.00 -10.23
CA ARG A 34 -8.52 0.94 -10.55
C ARG A 34 -9.89 1.19 -9.94
N ASP A 35 -9.98 1.70 -8.72
CA ASP A 35 -11.24 2.12 -8.11
C ASP A 35 -11.90 3.23 -8.97
N SER A 36 -11.13 4.21 -9.44
CA SER A 36 -11.65 5.26 -10.33
C SER A 36 -12.10 4.73 -11.70
N GLU A 37 -11.42 3.70 -12.22
CA GLU A 37 -11.80 3.03 -13.45
C GLU A 37 -13.12 2.28 -13.28
N LYS A 38 -13.30 1.59 -12.15
CA LYS A 38 -14.55 0.93 -11.77
C LYS A 38 -15.70 1.94 -11.70
N ASP A 39 -15.53 3.04 -10.97
CA ASP A 39 -16.56 4.09 -10.86
C ASP A 39 -16.97 4.65 -12.23
N ARG A 40 -16.00 4.83 -13.13
CA ARG A 40 -16.24 5.29 -14.50
C ARG A 40 -17.07 4.27 -15.30
N LEU A 41 -16.79 2.97 -15.14
CA LEU A 41 -17.53 1.90 -15.80
C LEU A 41 -18.96 1.79 -15.26
N GLU A 42 -19.14 1.90 -13.94
CA GLU A 42 -20.47 1.91 -13.31
C GLU A 42 -21.31 3.10 -13.79
N LYS A 43 -20.72 4.30 -13.88
CA LYS A 43 -21.40 5.46 -14.47
C LYS A 43 -21.77 5.24 -15.92
N LYS A 44 -20.89 4.62 -16.71
CA LYS A 44 -21.17 4.28 -18.11
C LYS A 44 -22.32 3.28 -18.23
N LYS A 45 -22.37 2.27 -17.35
CA LYS A 45 -23.48 1.32 -17.30
C LYS A 45 -24.80 2.04 -17.02
N GLN A 46 -24.82 2.89 -15.99
CA GLN A 46 -25.99 3.67 -15.63
C GLN A 46 -26.47 4.55 -16.80
N GLN A 47 -25.55 5.21 -17.51
CA GLN A 47 -25.89 6.01 -18.69
C GLN A 47 -26.58 5.17 -19.78
N ILE A 48 -26.08 3.97 -20.07
CA ILE A 48 -26.69 3.07 -21.06
C ILE A 48 -28.09 2.64 -20.61
N GLU A 49 -28.27 2.36 -19.31
CA GLU A 49 -29.57 2.01 -18.74
C GLU A 49 -30.57 3.17 -18.81
N ASP A 50 -30.14 4.39 -18.49
CA ASP A 50 -30.96 5.59 -18.55
C ASP A 50 -31.38 5.92 -19.99
N GLU A 51 -30.44 5.85 -20.94
CA GLU A 51 -30.71 6.01 -22.37
C GLU A 51 -31.70 4.95 -22.86
N SER A 52 -31.52 3.70 -22.42
CA SER A 52 -32.42 2.59 -22.73
C SER A 52 -33.83 2.83 -22.22
N GLN A 53 -33.99 3.32 -20.99
CA GLN A 53 -35.30 3.63 -20.43
C GLN A 53 -35.95 4.83 -21.13
N ALA A 54 -35.18 5.86 -21.47
CA ALA A 54 -35.68 7.01 -22.21
C ALA A 54 -36.19 6.61 -23.60
N GLU A 55 -35.48 5.72 -24.30
CA GLU A 55 -35.86 5.22 -25.61
C GLU A 55 -37.14 4.35 -25.53
N ILE A 56 -37.24 3.46 -24.53
CA ILE A 56 -38.47 2.70 -24.25
C ILE A 56 -39.65 3.65 -24.04
N ALA A 57 -39.50 4.64 -23.16
CA ALA A 57 -40.56 5.59 -22.85
C ALA A 57 -41.01 6.39 -24.08
N ARG A 58 -40.08 6.71 -24.99
CA ARG A 58 -40.34 7.48 -26.20
C ARG A 58 -41.12 6.70 -27.27
N TYR A 59 -40.81 5.42 -27.44
CA TYR A 59 -41.37 4.63 -28.55
C TYR A 59 -42.41 3.59 -28.13
N SER A 60 -42.55 3.34 -26.83
CA SER A 60 -43.62 2.48 -26.29
C SER A 60 -44.99 3.01 -26.70
N GLY A 61 -45.85 2.14 -27.23
CA GLY A 61 -47.18 2.50 -27.72
C GLY A 61 -47.20 3.27 -29.05
N THR A 62 -46.05 3.52 -29.67
CA THR A 62 -45.97 4.14 -31.00
C THR A 62 -45.91 3.08 -32.11
N LYS A 63 -46.25 3.48 -33.35
CA LYS A 63 -46.08 2.62 -34.55
C LYS A 63 -44.62 2.20 -34.82
N TYR A 64 -43.65 2.81 -34.14
CA TYR A 64 -42.23 2.53 -34.27
C TYR A 64 -41.69 1.60 -33.17
N ALA A 65 -42.58 1.01 -32.34
CA ALA A 65 -42.18 0.10 -31.27
C ALA A 65 -41.34 -1.09 -31.77
N TYR A 66 -41.47 -1.50 -33.04
CA TYR A 66 -40.64 -2.55 -33.64
C TYR A 66 -39.14 -2.21 -33.66
N MET A 67 -38.76 -0.92 -33.63
CA MET A 67 -37.36 -0.49 -33.58
C MET A 67 -36.73 -0.72 -32.20
N LEU A 68 -37.52 -0.85 -31.15
CA LEU A 68 -37.03 -1.03 -29.78
C LEU A 68 -36.29 -2.35 -29.60
N ASP A 69 -36.68 -3.43 -30.29
CA ASP A 69 -36.08 -4.75 -30.05
C ASP A 69 -34.57 -4.76 -30.34
N ASN A 70 -34.16 -4.28 -31.52
CA ASN A 70 -32.75 -4.19 -31.90
C ASN A 70 -31.96 -3.25 -30.96
N TYR A 71 -32.55 -2.11 -30.60
CA TYR A 71 -31.91 -1.16 -29.69
C TYR A 71 -31.71 -1.79 -28.30
N MET A 72 -32.75 -2.44 -27.75
CA MET A 72 -32.68 -3.14 -26.45
C MET A 72 -31.66 -4.27 -26.46
N GLN A 73 -31.59 -5.04 -27.55
CA GLN A 73 -30.58 -6.08 -27.70
C GLN A 73 -29.15 -5.50 -27.66
N ASN A 74 -28.92 -4.37 -28.33
CA ASN A 74 -27.63 -3.69 -28.33
C ASN A 74 -27.28 -3.11 -26.95
N ALA A 75 -28.22 -2.46 -26.27
CA ALA A 75 -28.04 -1.96 -24.91
C ALA A 75 -27.67 -3.09 -23.94
N ARG A 76 -28.40 -4.21 -23.98
CA ARG A 76 -28.10 -5.41 -23.17
C ARG A 76 -26.70 -5.98 -23.45
N LYS A 77 -26.29 -6.03 -24.72
CA LYS A 77 -24.93 -6.49 -25.08
C LYS A 77 -23.86 -5.55 -24.51
N SER A 78 -24.06 -4.23 -24.65
CA SER A 78 -23.16 -3.23 -24.10
C SER A 78 -23.05 -3.31 -22.58
N ILE A 79 -24.18 -3.46 -21.88
CA ILE A 79 -24.20 -3.63 -20.41
C ILE A 79 -23.41 -4.88 -20.02
N LYS A 80 -23.63 -6.03 -20.68
CA LYS A 80 -22.87 -7.26 -20.40
C LYS A 80 -21.36 -7.10 -20.57
N ILE A 81 -20.93 -6.35 -21.59
CA ILE A 81 -19.51 -6.06 -21.82
C ILE A 81 -18.96 -5.18 -20.69
N VAL A 82 -19.70 -4.13 -20.29
CA VAL A 82 -19.30 -3.26 -19.18
C VAL A 82 -19.25 -4.04 -17.86
N ASP A 83 -20.23 -4.89 -17.57
CA ASP A 83 -20.25 -5.76 -16.39
C ASP A 83 -19.04 -6.70 -16.36
N ALA A 84 -18.68 -7.31 -17.48
CA ALA A 84 -17.50 -8.15 -17.57
C ALA A 84 -16.20 -7.36 -17.28
N HIS A 85 -16.11 -6.11 -17.73
CA HIS A 85 -14.97 -5.25 -17.39
C HIS A 85 -14.96 -4.81 -15.92
N ILE A 86 -16.12 -4.49 -15.35
CA ILE A 86 -16.24 -4.18 -13.91
C ILE A 86 -15.73 -5.37 -13.09
N GLU A 87 -16.19 -6.58 -13.41
CA GLU A 87 -15.77 -7.81 -12.74
C GLU A 87 -14.26 -8.03 -12.84
N GLN A 88 -13.66 -7.83 -14.03
CA GLN A 88 -12.21 -7.90 -14.19
C GLN A 88 -11.47 -6.89 -13.30
N VAL A 89 -11.95 -5.64 -13.22
CA VAL A 89 -11.35 -4.61 -12.37
C VAL A 89 -11.49 -4.97 -10.89
N VAL A 90 -12.62 -5.53 -10.46
CA VAL A 90 -12.83 -6.01 -9.09
C VAL A 90 -11.84 -7.11 -8.74
N GLN A 91 -11.65 -8.11 -9.60
CA GLN A 91 -10.67 -9.18 -9.37
C GLN A 91 -9.23 -8.65 -9.32
N ILE A 92 -8.89 -7.63 -10.10
CA ILE A 92 -7.59 -6.96 -10.04
C ILE A 92 -7.44 -6.23 -8.70
N LEU A 93 -8.47 -5.51 -8.25
CA LEU A 93 -8.47 -4.81 -6.96
C LEU A 93 -8.28 -5.76 -5.78
N GLU A 94 -8.95 -6.91 -5.79
CA GLU A 94 -8.78 -7.95 -4.76
C GLU A 94 -7.34 -8.43 -4.68
N LYS A 95 -6.74 -8.79 -5.82
CA LYS A 95 -5.33 -9.20 -5.88
C LYS A 95 -4.38 -8.10 -5.41
N LEU A 96 -4.63 -6.84 -5.77
CA LEU A 96 -3.82 -5.72 -5.32
C LEU A 96 -3.93 -5.51 -3.80
N ARG A 97 -5.10 -5.73 -3.20
CA ARG A 97 -5.32 -5.64 -1.75
C ARG A 97 -4.58 -6.76 -1.00
N GLU A 98 -4.60 -7.98 -1.51
CA GLU A 98 -3.82 -9.10 -0.94
C GLU A 98 -2.30 -8.81 -0.99
N VAL A 99 -1.82 -8.28 -2.13
CA VAL A 99 -0.41 -7.88 -2.27
C VAL A 99 -0.07 -6.74 -1.31
N LEU A 100 -0.96 -5.76 -1.15
CA LEU A 100 -0.77 -4.65 -0.21
C LEU A 100 -0.68 -5.16 1.24
N GLU A 101 -1.54 -6.09 1.65
CA GLU A 101 -1.51 -6.69 2.99
C GLU A 101 -0.21 -7.44 3.25
N THR A 102 0.25 -8.23 2.27
CA THR A 102 1.53 -8.92 2.33
C THR A 102 2.69 -7.93 2.47
N GLN A 103 2.66 -6.88 1.65
CA GLN A 103 3.68 -5.84 1.62
C GLN A 103 3.73 -5.03 2.93
N TYR A 104 2.57 -4.76 3.52
CA TYR A 104 2.46 -4.11 4.83
C TYR A 104 3.02 -5.00 5.94
N SER A 105 2.66 -6.29 5.94
CA SER A 105 3.19 -7.26 6.90
C SER A 105 4.71 -7.35 6.85
N GLU A 106 5.29 -7.35 5.65
CA GLU A 106 6.74 -7.33 5.46
C GLU A 106 7.38 -6.03 5.98
N LEU A 107 6.77 -4.87 5.69
CA LEU A 107 7.21 -3.58 6.21
C LEU A 107 7.24 -3.58 7.74
N LYS A 108 6.17 -4.05 8.40
CA LYS A 108 6.10 -4.11 9.87
C LYS A 108 7.20 -5.00 10.46
N LYS A 109 7.52 -6.13 9.82
CA LYS A 109 8.65 -6.98 10.26
C LYS A 109 9.97 -6.20 10.23
N PHE A 110 10.25 -5.46 9.16
CA PHE A 110 11.47 -4.66 9.07
C PHE A 110 11.50 -3.49 10.08
N GLU A 111 10.36 -2.85 10.33
CA GLU A 111 10.24 -1.79 11.34
C GLU A 111 10.53 -2.33 12.75
N ILE A 112 9.95 -3.48 13.12
CA ILE A 112 10.19 -4.13 14.42
C ILE A 112 11.67 -4.50 14.58
N ILE A 113 12.27 -5.13 13.57
CA ILE A 113 13.70 -5.50 13.61
C ILE A 113 14.57 -4.25 13.75
N LEU A 114 14.19 -3.14 13.10
CA LEU A 114 14.92 -1.89 13.17
C LEU A 114 14.88 -1.29 14.57
N GLU A 115 13.71 -1.26 15.18
CA GLU A 115 13.53 -0.80 16.57
C GLU A 115 14.32 -1.65 17.55
N MET A 116 14.28 -2.98 17.41
CA MET A 116 15.05 -3.88 18.26
C MET A 116 16.56 -3.64 18.14
N LYS A 117 17.08 -3.46 16.92
CA LYS A 117 18.50 -3.16 16.71
C LYS A 117 18.91 -1.82 17.28
N ILE A 118 18.06 -0.80 17.15
CA ILE A 118 18.31 0.52 17.74
C ILE A 118 18.40 0.41 19.26
N LYS A 119 17.46 -0.29 19.91
CA LYS A 119 17.47 -0.51 21.37
C LYS A 119 18.71 -1.28 21.81
N GLN A 120 19.09 -2.34 21.10
CA GLN A 120 20.31 -3.11 21.40
C GLN A 120 21.57 -2.25 21.27
N GLN A 121 21.64 -1.38 20.26
CA GLN A 121 22.76 -0.47 20.10
C GLN A 121 22.84 0.54 21.25
N GLN A 122 21.72 1.15 21.62
CA GLN A 122 21.66 2.10 22.75
C GLN A 122 22.10 1.46 24.06
N GLU A 123 21.68 0.22 24.32
CA GLU A 123 22.09 -0.51 25.52
C GLU A 123 23.60 -0.82 25.50
N GLN A 124 24.15 -1.23 24.35
CA GLN A 124 25.60 -1.45 24.21
C GLN A 124 26.40 -0.17 24.39
N GLU A 125 25.91 0.96 23.87
CA GLU A 125 26.53 2.27 24.05
C GLU A 125 26.53 2.68 25.52
N LYS A 126 25.39 2.55 26.21
CA LYS A 126 25.28 2.85 27.65
C LYS A 126 26.19 1.97 28.51
N ILE A 127 26.28 0.67 28.21
CA ILE A 127 27.20 -0.24 28.92
C ILE A 127 28.67 0.18 28.67
N ALA A 128 29.01 0.54 27.43
CA ALA A 128 30.36 0.98 27.10
C ALA A 128 30.73 2.31 27.79
N GLU A 129 29.80 3.27 27.86
CA GLU A 129 29.97 4.53 28.59
C GLU A 129 30.16 4.30 30.08
N THR A 130 29.34 3.43 30.68
CA THR A 130 29.45 3.09 32.12
C THR A 130 30.82 2.48 32.43
N LYS A 131 31.27 1.50 31.62
CA LYS A 131 32.60 0.90 31.77
C LYS A 131 33.73 1.92 31.63
N ALA A 132 33.66 2.79 30.63
CA ALA A 132 34.67 3.84 30.43
C ALA A 132 34.74 4.82 31.62
N MET A 133 33.59 5.13 32.22
CA MET A 133 33.49 6.00 33.39
C MET A 133 34.06 5.31 34.65
N ASP A 134 33.80 4.02 34.84
CA ASP A 134 34.36 3.22 35.92
C ASP A 134 35.90 3.08 35.80
N GLU A 135 36.41 2.83 34.58
CA GLU A 135 37.85 2.80 34.30
C GLU A 135 38.51 4.16 34.58
N PHE A 136 37.87 5.26 34.18
CA PHE A 136 38.37 6.61 34.43
C PHE A 136 38.42 6.93 35.94
N ASN A 137 37.35 6.60 36.67
CA ASN A 137 37.28 6.80 38.11
C ASN A 137 38.32 5.95 38.86
N SER A 138 38.51 4.70 38.46
CA SER A 138 39.50 3.79 39.04
C SER A 138 40.92 4.31 38.83
N ASN A 139 41.26 4.76 37.62
CA ASN A 139 42.56 5.34 37.32
C ASN A 139 42.81 6.64 38.10
N LYS A 140 41.81 7.53 38.20
CA LYS A 140 41.92 8.76 38.98
C LYS A 140 42.20 8.48 40.47
N PHE A 141 41.55 7.47 41.04
CA PHE A 141 41.75 7.07 42.44
C PHE A 141 43.14 6.50 42.73
N ILE A 142 43.78 5.86 41.74
CA ILE A 142 45.16 5.35 41.86
C ILE A 142 46.14 6.53 41.91
N TYR A 143 45.99 7.53 41.02
CA TYR A 143 46.87 8.71 41.00
C TYR A 143 46.75 9.60 42.25
N GLU A 144 45.57 9.68 42.88
CA GLU A 144 45.38 10.42 44.15
C GLU A 144 45.92 9.68 45.39
N LYS A 145 46.24 8.38 45.28
CA LYS A 145 46.83 7.59 46.40
C LYS A 145 48.35 7.53 46.37
N GLU A 146 48.97 7.78 45.23
CA GLU A 146 50.42 7.74 45.03
C GLU A 146 51.10 9.12 45.08
N GLY A 147 50.34 10.21 45.23
CA GLY A 147 50.83 11.58 45.47
C GLY A 147 50.65 12.01 46.92
#